data_AF-A0A562QPQ5-F1
#
_entry.id   AF-A0A562QPQ5-F1
#
_cell.length_a   1.000
_cell.length_b   1.000
_cell.length_c   1.000
_cell.angle_alpha   90.00
_cell.angle_beta   90.00
_cell.angle_gamma   90.00
#
_symmetry.space_group_name_H-M   'P 1'
#
loop_
_entity.id
_entity.type
_entity.pdbx_description
1 polymer ?
#
loop_
_entity_poly.entity_id
_entity_poly.type
_entity_poly.pdbx_seq_one_letter_code
_entity_poly.pdbx_strand_id
1 'polypeptide(L)'
;MEPLLTQGSSIGVALFLVLELFLMGMTFAPMGAFLPEIFPTSVRYTGASAAYNLGGILGASVAPYIAQRLADTGGLSWVGGYVSAAALISLIAILCLKETRDQDL
;
A
#
# COMPACT_ATOMS: atom_id res chain seq x y z
N MET A 1 2.55 -3.83 -25.51
CA MET A 1 3.75 -3.37 -24.81
C MET A 1 4.03 -4.38 -23.71
N GLU A 2 5.09 -5.17 -23.87
CA GLU A 2 5.51 -6.13 -22.84
C GLU A 2 5.93 -5.38 -21.57
N PRO A 3 5.50 -5.82 -20.37
CA PRO A 3 5.98 -5.27 -19.10
C PRO A 3 7.51 -5.26 -19.03
N LEU A 4 8.11 -4.19 -18.46
CA LEU A 4 9.56 -4.14 -18.21
C LEU A 4 10.06 -5.32 -17.37
N LEU A 5 9.17 -5.90 -16.55
CA LEU A 5 9.41 -7.10 -15.76
C LEU A 5 9.61 -8.37 -16.63
N THR A 6 8.91 -8.50 -17.76
CA THR A 6 8.91 -9.72 -18.61
C THR A 6 9.76 -9.57 -19.87
N GLN A 7 10.42 -8.42 -20.06
CA GLN A 7 11.18 -8.09 -21.26
C GLN A 7 12.51 -8.88 -21.43
N GLY A 8 12.91 -9.69 -20.43
CA GLY A 8 14.09 -10.57 -20.49
C GLY A 8 15.45 -9.86 -20.37
N SER A 9 15.48 -8.54 -20.23
CA SER A 9 16.69 -7.73 -20.05
C SER A 9 16.94 -7.43 -18.56
N SER A 10 18.10 -7.83 -18.04
CA SER A 10 18.48 -7.61 -16.63
C SER A 10 18.47 -6.14 -16.23
N ILE A 11 18.79 -5.23 -17.16
CA ILE A 11 18.77 -3.77 -16.92
C ILE A 11 17.33 -3.25 -16.83
N GLY A 12 16.44 -3.75 -17.68
CA GLY A 12 15.02 -3.37 -17.66
C GLY A 12 14.33 -3.78 -16.35
N VAL A 13 14.62 -5.00 -15.88
CA VAL A 13 14.13 -5.50 -14.59
C VAL A 13 14.73 -4.70 -13.43
N ALA A 14 16.03 -4.39 -13.46
CA ALA A 14 16.67 -3.60 -12.41
C ALA A 14 16.06 -2.19 -12.29
N LEU A 15 15.84 -1.51 -13.41
CA LEU A 15 15.18 -0.20 -13.43
C LEU A 15 13.75 -0.27 -12.89
N PHE A 16 13.01 -1.30 -13.28
CA PHE A 16 11.66 -1.53 -12.77
C PHE A 16 11.66 -1.71 -11.25
N LEU A 17 12.53 -2.57 -10.71
CA LEU A 17 12.65 -2.81 -9.27
C LEU A 17 13.09 -1.56 -8.49
N VAL A 18 14.04 -0.77 -9.04
CA VAL A 18 14.47 0.48 -8.41
C VAL A 18 13.30 1.45 -8.30
N LEU A 19 12.52 1.60 -9.38
CA LEU A 19 11.36 2.48 -9.38
C LEU A 19 10.27 1.98 -8.44
N GLU A 20 9.98 0.67 -8.43
CA GLU A 20 9.03 0.03 -7.53
C GLU A 20 9.42 0.25 -6.05
N LEU A 21 10.66 -0.08 -5.68
CA LEU A 21 11.15 0.07 -4.31
C LEU A 21 11.22 1.54 -3.88
N PHE A 22 11.52 2.45 -4.79
CA PHE A 22 11.49 3.88 -4.52
C PHE A 22 10.06 4.38 -4.23
N LEU A 23 9.08 4.00 -5.06
CA LEU A 23 7.66 4.32 -4.84
C LEU A 23 7.15 3.71 -3.53
N MET A 24 7.55 2.47 -3.23
CA MET A 24 7.26 1.81 -1.96
C MET A 24 7.84 2.62 -0.79
N GLY A 25 9.12 3.01 -0.86
CA GLY A 25 9.77 3.81 0.17
C GLY A 25 9.05 5.14 0.44
N MET A 26 8.63 5.85 -0.61
CA MET A 26 7.84 7.10 -0.46
C MET A 26 6.50 6.89 0.24
N THR A 27 5.87 5.73 0.07
CA THR A 27 4.58 5.42 0.70
C THR A 27 4.76 4.97 2.15
N PHE A 28 5.80 4.19 2.43
CA PHE A 28 6.07 3.64 3.78
C PHE A 28 6.74 4.66 4.71
N ALA A 29 7.53 5.61 4.19
CA ALA A 29 8.20 6.63 4.99
C ALA A 29 7.26 7.48 5.86
N PRO A 30 6.17 8.10 5.33
CA PRO A 30 5.24 8.87 6.16
C PRO A 30 4.43 7.99 7.11
N MET A 31 4.14 6.74 6.71
CA MET A 31 3.32 5.82 7.50
C MET A 31 3.90 5.56 8.89
N GLY A 32 5.24 5.51 9.03
CA GLY A 32 5.90 5.26 10.31
C GLY A 32 5.68 6.35 11.36
N ALA A 33 5.61 7.61 10.95
CA ALA A 33 5.37 8.74 11.85
C ALA A 33 3.87 9.00 12.06
N PHE A 34 3.08 8.84 10.99
CA PHE A 34 1.66 9.14 10.99
C PHE A 34 0.82 8.14 11.78
N LEU A 35 1.13 6.84 11.66
CA LEU A 35 0.30 5.80 12.26
C LEU A 35 0.25 5.86 13.80
N PRO A 36 1.33 6.21 14.53
CA PRO A 36 1.24 6.48 15.97
C PRO A 36 0.54 7.81 16.30
N GLU A 37 0.59 8.80 15.42
CA GLU A 37 0.04 10.14 15.68
C GLU A 37 -1.48 10.13 15.80
N ILE A 38 -2.15 9.24 15.07
CA ILE A 38 -3.61 9.09 15.09
C ILE A 38 -4.17 8.40 16.36
N PHE A 39 -3.30 7.88 17.24
CA PHE A 39 -3.72 7.19 18.47
C PHE A 39 -3.34 7.99 19.73
N PRO A 40 -4.23 7.99 20.77
CA PRO A 40 -3.94 8.62 22.05
C PRO A 40 -2.66 8.08 22.70
N THR A 41 -1.94 8.93 23.43
CA THR A 41 -0.67 8.59 24.10
C THR A 41 -0.70 7.29 24.90
N SER A 42 -1.82 6.99 25.59
CA SER A 42 -1.98 5.79 26.42
C SER A 42 -1.99 4.47 25.65
N VAL A 43 -2.38 4.48 24.37
CA VAL A 43 -2.53 3.28 23.53
C VAL A 43 -1.73 3.38 22.22
N ARG A 44 -0.95 4.43 22.04
CA ARG A 44 -0.27 4.77 20.78
C ARG A 44 0.49 3.61 20.16
N TYR A 45 1.37 2.97 20.93
CA TYR A 45 2.19 1.87 20.45
C TYR A 45 1.36 0.63 20.09
N THR A 46 0.42 0.24 20.96
CA THR A 46 -0.43 -0.93 20.74
C THR A 46 -1.42 -0.71 19.60
N GLY A 47 -2.03 0.48 19.51
CA GLY A 47 -2.94 0.86 18.44
C GLY A 47 -2.25 0.89 17.08
N ALA A 48 -1.09 1.54 16.98
CA ALA A 48 -0.30 1.57 15.75
C ALA A 48 0.15 0.18 15.31
N SER A 49 0.67 -0.64 16.25
CA SER A 49 1.08 -2.01 15.94
C SER A 49 -0.10 -2.89 15.51
N ALA A 50 -1.25 -2.80 16.19
CA ALA A 50 -2.43 -3.56 15.83
C ALA A 50 -2.95 -3.16 14.44
N ALA A 51 -3.03 -1.85 14.15
CA ALA A 51 -3.45 -1.35 12.85
C ALA A 51 -2.49 -1.80 11.73
N TYR A 52 -1.17 -1.73 11.97
CA TYR A 52 -0.17 -2.17 11.01
C TYR A 52 -0.24 -3.68 10.75
N ASN A 53 -0.35 -4.50 11.79
CA ASN A 53 -0.43 -5.95 11.63
C ASN A 53 -1.73 -6.39 10.97
N LEU A 54 -2.88 -5.83 11.36
CA LEU A 54 -4.17 -6.14 10.73
C LEU A 54 -4.19 -5.71 9.27
N GLY A 55 -3.74 -4.48 8.99
CA GLY A 55 -3.60 -3.97 7.63
C GLY A 55 -2.63 -4.81 6.80
N GLY A 56 -1.50 -5.22 7.39
CA GLY A 56 -0.51 -6.08 6.77
C GLY A 56 -1.06 -7.47 6.46
N ILE A 57 -1.80 -8.11 7.37
CA ILE A 57 -2.41 -9.44 7.14
C ILE A 57 -3.43 -9.36 6.00
N LEU A 58 -4.33 -8.37 6.04
CA LEU A 58 -5.37 -8.21 5.02
C LEU A 58 -4.74 -7.83 3.66
N GLY A 59 -3.82 -6.88 3.65
CA GLY A 59 -3.14 -6.42 2.45
C GLY A 59 -2.24 -7.49 1.83
N ALA A 60 -1.37 -8.13 2.61
CA ALA A 60 -0.40 -9.09 2.09
C ALA A 60 -1.00 -10.46 1.79
N SER A 61 -2.09 -10.85 2.45
CA SER A 61 -2.67 -12.19 2.24
C SER A 61 -3.84 -12.17 1.25
N VAL A 62 -4.78 -11.24 1.44
CA VAL A 62 -6.03 -11.22 0.66
C VAL A 62 -5.79 -10.60 -0.72
N ALA A 63 -4.96 -9.55 -0.82
CA ALA A 63 -4.74 -8.87 -2.08
C ALA A 63 -4.08 -9.74 -3.16
N PRO A 64 -2.98 -10.49 -2.91
CA PRO A 64 -2.39 -11.34 -3.95
C PRO A 64 -3.30 -12.50 -4.35
N TYR A 65 -4.10 -13.05 -3.43
CA TYR A 65 -5.09 -14.07 -3.76
C TYR A 65 -6.16 -13.55 -4.72
N ILE A 66 -6.71 -12.36 -4.45
CA ILE A 66 -7.70 -11.71 -5.33
C ILE A 66 -7.06 -11.32 -6.66
N ALA A 67 -5.86 -10.74 -6.63
CA ALA A 67 -5.12 -10.35 -7.82
C ALA A 67 -4.84 -11.54 -8.74
N GLN A 68 -4.42 -12.68 -8.19
CA GLN A 68 -4.22 -13.91 -8.95
C GLN A 68 -5.53 -14.38 -9.60
N ARG A 69 -6.63 -14.41 -8.84
CA ARG A 69 -7.93 -14.83 -9.37
C ARG A 69 -8.45 -13.91 -10.48
N LEU A 70 -8.25 -12.59 -10.34
CA LEU A 70 -8.59 -11.61 -11.37
C LEU A 70 -7.71 -11.76 -12.62
N ALA A 71 -6.41 -12.05 -12.43
CA ALA A 71 -5.50 -12.33 -13.53
C ALA A 71 -5.96 -13.58 -14.31
N ASP A 72 -6.35 -14.65 -13.63
CA ASP A 72 -6.79 -15.91 -14.25
C ASP A 72 -8.11 -15.77 -15.02
N THR A 73 -9.02 -14.90 -14.57
CA THR A 73 -10.36 -14.74 -15.18
C THR A 73 -10.45 -13.65 -16.24
N GLY A 74 -9.75 -12.52 -16.04
CA GLY A 74 -9.89 -11.33 -16.88
C GLY A 74 -8.56 -10.75 -17.39
N GLY A 75 -7.42 -11.30 -16.96
CA GLY A 75 -6.09 -10.81 -17.32
C GLY A 75 -5.64 -9.59 -16.51
N LEU A 76 -4.48 -9.04 -16.88
CA LEU A 76 -3.77 -8.02 -16.11
C LEU A 76 -4.55 -6.71 -15.93
N SER A 77 -5.43 -6.36 -16.86
CA SER A 77 -6.25 -5.14 -16.79
C SER A 77 -7.18 -5.13 -15.57
N TRP A 78 -7.72 -6.29 -15.18
CA TRP A 78 -8.59 -6.41 -14.01
C TRP A 78 -7.82 -6.26 -12.70
N VAL A 79 -6.58 -6.75 -12.66
CA VAL A 79 -5.66 -6.52 -11.53
C VAL A 79 -5.37 -5.02 -11.39
N GLY A 80 -5.09 -4.33 -12.50
CA GLY A 80 -4.91 -2.89 -12.51
C GLY A 80 -6.14 -2.12 -11.99
N GLY A 81 -7.35 -2.55 -12.38
CA GLY A 81 -8.60 -1.99 -11.86
C GLY A 81 -8.78 -2.21 -10.35
N TYR A 82 -8.48 -3.40 -9.85
CA TYR A 82 -8.51 -3.71 -8.42
C TYR A 82 -7.54 -2.84 -7.61
N VAL A 83 -6.28 -2.72 -8.06
CA VAL A 83 -5.28 -1.88 -7.40
C VAL A 83 -5.68 -0.40 -7.45
N SER A 84 -6.25 0.06 -8.56
CA SER A 84 -6.74 1.43 -8.71
C SER A 84 -7.91 1.74 -7.77
N ALA A 85 -8.85 0.81 -7.61
CA ALA A 85 -9.95 0.92 -6.65
C ALA A 85 -9.43 0.96 -5.20
N ALA A 86 -8.46 0.10 -4.87
CA ALA A 86 -7.82 0.11 -3.56
C ALA A 86 -7.10 1.44 -3.28
N ALA A 87 -6.40 1.99 -4.28
CA ALA A 87 -5.75 3.30 -4.18
C ALA A 87 -6.77 4.44 -3.96
N LEU A 88 -7.92 4.39 -4.64
CA LEU A 88 -9.00 5.36 -4.46
C LEU A 88 -9.58 5.30 -3.02
N ILE A 89 -9.81 4.10 -2.49
CA ILE A 89 -10.29 3.90 -1.12
C ILE A 89 -9.27 4.46 -0.12
N SER A 90 -7.97 4.16 -0.31
CA SER A 90 -6.90 4.71 0.52
C SER A 90 -6.85 6.24 0.46
N LEU A 91 -7.02 6.83 -0.72
CA LEU A 91 -7.08 8.28 -0.89
C LEU A 91 -8.27 8.89 -0.14
N ILE A 92 -9.46 8.30 -0.28
CA ILE A 92 -10.66 8.75 0.45
C ILE A 92 -10.43 8.65 1.97
N ALA A 93 -9.84 7.55 2.44
CA ALA A 93 -9.55 7.36 3.86
C ALA A 93 -8.64 8.48 4.38
N ILE A 94 -7.55 8.80 3.68
CA ILE A 94 -6.64 9.89 4.03
C ILE A 94 -7.37 11.25 4.03
N LEU A 95 -8.22 11.51 3.03
CA LEU A 95 -8.99 12.76 2.96
C LEU A 95 -10.03 12.89 4.09
N CYS A 96 -10.52 11.77 4.62
CA CYS A 96 -11.44 11.76 5.75
C CYS A 96 -10.72 11.88 7.11
N LEU A 97 -9.40 11.65 7.18
CA LEU A 97 -8.65 11.87 8.40
C LEU A 97 -8.57 13.37 8.71
N LYS A 98 -8.85 13.71 9.97
CA LYS A 98 -8.67 15.08 10.47
C LYS A 98 -7.20 15.29 10.78
N GLU A 99 -6.69 16.48 10.42
CA GLU A 99 -5.35 16.92 10.80
C GLU A 99 -5.20 16.90 12.33
N THR A 100 -4.25 16.10 12.83
CA THR A 100 -3.99 15.91 14.27
C THR A 100 -2.82 16.75 14.77
N ARG A 101 -2.11 17.47 13.88
CA ARG A 101 -0.92 18.27 14.20
C ARG A 101 -1.05 19.23 15.39
N ASP A 102 -2.25 19.76 15.65
CA ASP A 102 -2.50 20.73 16.73
C ASP A 102 -3.37 20.18 17.87
N GLN A 103 -3.60 18.86 17.93
CA GLN A 103 -4.35 18.22 19.01
C GLN A 103 -3.41 17.38 19.87
N ASP A 104 -3.12 17.86 21.09
CA ASP A 104 -2.50 17.04 22.13
C ASP A 104 -3.49 15.93 22.54
N LEU A 105 -3.25 14.69 22.08
CA LEU A 105 -4.04 13.48 22.39
C LEU A 105 -3.50 12.68 23.58
#